data_AF-A0AAD4ZYU4-F1
#
_entry.id   AF-A0AAD4ZYU4-F1
#
_cell.length_a   1.000
_cell.length_b   1.000
_cell.length_c   1.000
_cell.angle_alpha   90.00
_cell.angle_beta   90.00
_cell.angle_gamma   90.00
#
_symmetry.space_group_name_H-M   'P 1'
#
loop_
_entity.id
_entity.type
_entity.pdbx_description
1 polymer ?
#
loop_
_entity_poly.entity_id
_entity_poly.type
_entity_poly.pdbx_seq_one_letter_code
_entity_poly.pdbx_strand_id
1 'polypeptide(L)'
;NRVENGQQMEFKSSQWFGATVRSDGEHILACAPLYQWSTYGFKEREPVGTCFLKKGSTVVEYSPCRSVSATPEGQGFCQAGFSADIVK
;
A
#
# COMPACT_ATOMS: atom_id res chain seq x y z
N ASN A 1 -12.52 2.62 -2.72
CA ASN A 1 -12.51 1.37 -1.94
C ASN A 1 -12.77 0.25 -2.90
N ARG A 2 -11.81 -0.69 -3.03
CA ARG A 2 -12.00 -1.88 -3.86
C ARG A 2 -12.96 -2.86 -3.19
N VAL A 3 -13.92 -3.32 -3.96
CA VAL A 3 -14.93 -4.32 -3.59
C VAL A 3 -14.86 -5.42 -4.63
N GLU A 4 -14.80 -6.67 -4.20
CA GLU A 4 -14.81 -7.80 -5.09
C GLU A 4 -15.76 -8.87 -4.55
N ASN A 5 -16.58 -9.48 -5.41
CA ASN A 5 -17.64 -10.44 -5.03
C ASN A 5 -18.56 -9.95 -3.89
N GLY A 6 -18.81 -8.64 -3.82
CA GLY A 6 -19.62 -8.01 -2.77
C GLY A 6 -18.92 -7.83 -1.42
N GLN A 7 -17.64 -8.18 -1.31
CA GLN A 7 -16.82 -8.00 -0.10
C GLN A 7 -15.86 -6.82 -0.26
N GLN A 8 -15.72 -6.01 0.80
CA GLN A 8 -14.75 -4.93 0.83
C GLN A 8 -13.34 -5.51 1.01
N MET A 9 -12.48 -5.27 0.02
CA MET A 9 -11.11 -5.83 -0.02
C MET A 9 -10.08 -4.84 0.53
N GLU A 10 -10.41 -3.55 0.53
CA GLU A 10 -9.49 -2.47 0.85
C GLU A 10 -10.07 -1.57 1.94
N PHE A 11 -9.26 -1.28 2.96
CA PHE A 11 -9.63 -0.43 4.08
C PHE A 11 -8.63 0.74 4.19
N LYS A 12 -9.08 1.94 3.79
CA LYS A 12 -8.25 3.16 3.73
C LYS A 12 -8.31 4.02 5.00
N SER A 13 -9.26 3.75 5.90
CA SER A 13 -9.41 4.53 7.13
C SER A 13 -8.18 4.35 8.02
N SER A 14 -7.64 5.46 8.54
CA SER A 14 -6.44 5.45 9.39
C SER A 14 -5.22 4.75 8.77
N GLN A 15 -5.12 4.72 7.44
CA GLN A 15 -4.01 4.08 6.72
C GLN A 15 -2.66 4.81 6.81
N TRP A 16 -2.65 6.00 7.42
CA TRP A 16 -1.48 6.87 7.55
C TRP A 16 -0.86 7.28 6.21
N PHE A 17 -1.71 7.61 5.23
CA PHE A 17 -1.21 8.13 3.95
C PHE A 17 -0.49 9.47 4.17
N GLY A 18 0.76 9.54 3.69
CA GLY A 18 1.66 10.67 3.92
C GLY A 18 2.61 10.49 5.09
N ALA A 19 2.61 9.34 5.78
CA ALA A 19 3.60 9.05 6.82
C ALA A 19 5.04 9.04 6.29
N THR A 20 5.21 8.58 5.05
CA THR A 20 6.45 8.71 4.29
C THR A 20 6.16 9.47 3.00
N VAL A 21 6.91 10.54 2.76
CA VAL A 21 6.90 11.30 1.50
C VAL A 21 8.34 11.51 1.03
N ARG A 22 8.57 11.27 -0.26
CA ARG A 22 9.84 11.52 -0.96
C ARG A 22 9.56 12.16 -2.31
N SER A 23 10.46 13.03 -2.74
CA SER A 23 10.35 13.71 -4.03
C SER A 23 11.72 13.79 -4.69
N ASP A 24 11.76 13.51 -5.98
CA ASP A 24 12.95 13.65 -6.82
C ASP A 24 12.55 14.08 -8.23
N GLY A 25 12.97 15.28 -8.63
CA GLY A 25 12.55 15.92 -9.87
C GLY A 25 11.02 15.99 -10.02
N GLU A 26 10.49 15.34 -11.05
CA GLU A 26 9.05 15.27 -11.31
C GLU A 26 8.32 14.17 -10.53
N HIS A 27 9.06 13.33 -9.80
CA HIS A 27 8.53 12.20 -9.08
C HIS A 27 8.17 12.59 -7.63
N ILE A 28 6.97 12.23 -7.20
CA ILE A 28 6.54 12.31 -5.80
C ILE A 28 6.04 10.94 -5.38
N LEU A 29 6.64 10.36 -4.35
CA LEU A 29 6.23 9.12 -3.72
C LEU A 29 5.63 9.43 -2.35
N ALA A 30 4.38 9.02 -2.13
CA ALA A 30 3.72 9.13 -0.82
C ALA A 30 3.16 7.76 -0.42
N CYS A 31 3.40 7.34 0.83
CA CYS A 31 3.02 6.00 1.30
C CYS A 31 2.03 6.01 2.47
N ALA A 32 1.28 4.92 2.57
CA ALA A 32 0.31 4.59 3.61
C ALA A 32 0.69 3.24 4.23
N PRO A 33 1.59 3.20 5.23
CA PRO A 33 2.12 1.95 5.79
C PRO A 33 1.07 1.15 6.58
N LEU A 34 -0.03 1.78 7.04
CA LEU A 34 -1.14 1.09 7.71
C LEU A 34 -2.32 0.82 6.75
N TYR A 35 -2.09 0.91 5.43
CA TYR A 35 -3.05 0.45 4.45
C TYR A 35 -3.35 -1.04 4.63
N GLN A 36 -4.63 -1.36 4.79
CA GLN A 36 -5.10 -2.71 5.04
C GLN A 36 -5.77 -3.32 3.81
N TRP A 37 -5.43 -4.58 3.55
CA TRP A 37 -5.97 -5.41 2.49
C TRP A 37 -6.58 -6.69 3.09
N SER A 38 -7.62 -7.22 2.45
CA SER A 38 -8.19 -8.53 2.77
C SER A 38 -7.97 -9.44 1.57
N THR A 39 -7.19 -10.51 1.74
CA THR A 39 -7.05 -11.53 0.71
C THR A 39 -8.22 -12.51 0.75
N TYR A 40 -8.64 -13.03 -0.41
CA TYR A 40 -9.72 -14.02 -0.48
C TYR A 40 -9.44 -15.23 0.41
N GLY A 41 -10.41 -15.59 1.23
CA GLY A 41 -10.32 -16.76 2.12
C GLY A 41 -9.75 -16.45 3.51
N PHE A 42 -9.13 -15.29 3.72
CA PHE A 42 -8.70 -14.84 5.05
C PHE A 42 -9.68 -13.79 5.59
N LYS A 43 -10.13 -13.96 6.85
CA LYS A 43 -10.95 -12.96 7.55
C LYS A 43 -10.11 -11.79 8.10
N GLU A 44 -8.79 -11.85 7.94
CA GLU A 44 -7.88 -10.90 8.53
C GLU A 44 -7.70 -9.65 7.66
N ARG A 45 -7.39 -8.52 8.32
CA ARG A 45 -7.02 -7.27 7.68
C ARG A 45 -5.51 -7.12 7.76
N GLU A 46 -4.86 -7.44 6.66
CA GLU A 46 -3.42 -7.49 6.48
C GLU A 46 -2.88 -6.06 6.25
N PRO A 47 -2.07 -5.48 7.15
CA PRO A 47 -1.48 -4.16 6.94
C PRO A 47 -0.28 -4.26 5.97
N VAL A 48 -0.57 -4.58 4.71
CA VAL A 48 0.44 -4.76 3.66
C VAL A 48 1.17 -3.48 3.29
N GLY A 49 0.54 -2.32 3.49
CA GLY A 49 1.05 -1.02 3.07
C GLY A 49 0.91 -0.78 1.56
N THR A 50 0.90 0.50 1.16
CA THR A 50 0.86 0.90 -0.25
C THR A 50 1.52 2.27 -0.42
N CYS A 51 2.02 2.56 -1.62
CA CYS A 51 2.50 3.87 -2.01
C CYS A 51 1.83 4.36 -3.28
N PHE A 52 1.83 5.67 -3.49
CA PHE A 52 1.39 6.31 -4.71
C PHE A 52 2.56 7.09 -5.29
N LEU A 53 2.93 6.76 -6.52
CA LEU A 53 3.98 7.45 -7.27
C LEU A 53 3.31 8.35 -8.30
N LYS A 54 3.58 9.65 -8.20
CA LYS A 54 3.17 10.66 -9.18
C LYS A 54 4.36 11.03 -10.05
N LYS A 55 4.16 11.13 -11.37
CA LYS A 55 5.08 11.74 -12.33
C LYS A 55 4.29 12.61 -13.30
N GLY A 56 4.56 13.91 -13.33
CA GLY A 56 3.76 14.86 -14.11
C GLY A 56 2.28 14.81 -13.68
N SER A 57 1.38 14.52 -14.63
CA SER A 57 -0.06 14.31 -14.39
C SER A 57 -0.45 12.86 -14.07
N THR A 58 0.48 11.90 -14.19
CA THR A 58 0.20 10.48 -14.00
C THR A 58 0.40 10.09 -12.54
N VAL A 59 -0.52 9.30 -11.98
CA VAL A 59 -0.43 8.72 -10.64
C VAL A 59 -0.65 7.22 -10.73
N VAL A 60 0.27 6.45 -10.16
CA VAL A 60 0.18 4.98 -10.10
C VAL A 60 0.26 4.51 -8.65
N GLU A 61 -0.45 3.42 -8.35
CA GLU A 61 -0.33 2.72 -7.07
C GLU A 61 0.85 1.72 -7.13
N TYR A 62 1.67 1.71 -6.10
CA TYR A 62 2.78 0.79 -5.90
C TYR A 62 2.62 0.07 -4.56
N SER A 63 2.14 -1.19 -4.61
CA SER A 63 1.85 -2.01 -3.42
C SER A 63 2.59 -3.36 -3.49
N PRO A 64 3.92 -3.39 -3.40
CA PRO A 64 4.71 -4.62 -3.66
C PRO A 64 4.41 -5.76 -2.67
N CYS A 65 3.97 -5.44 -1.45
CA CYS A 65 3.61 -6.44 -0.43
C CYS A 65 2.15 -6.91 -0.50
N ARG A 66 1.32 -6.34 -1.38
CA ARG A 66 -0.02 -6.87 -1.68
C ARG A 66 0.14 -8.01 -2.71
N SER A 67 0.51 -9.19 -2.23
CA SER A 67 0.84 -10.36 -3.04
C SER A 67 0.05 -11.61 -2.60
N VAL A 68 0.32 -12.76 -3.22
CA VAL A 68 -0.28 -14.05 -2.83
C VAL A 68 0.22 -14.57 -1.47
N SER A 69 1.35 -14.04 -0.97
CA SER A 69 1.95 -14.42 0.31
C SER A 69 1.33 -13.64 1.47
N ALA A 70 0.01 -13.75 1.64
CA ALA A 70 -0.80 -12.91 2.53
C ALA A 70 -0.63 -13.18 4.04
N THR A 71 0.12 -14.20 4.45
CA THR A 71 0.26 -14.57 5.87
C THR A 71 1.21 -13.61 6.62
N PRO A 72 1.17 -13.60 7.97
CA PRO A 72 2.15 -12.89 8.79
C PRO A 72 3.60 -13.29 8.51
N GLU A 73 3.86 -14.58 8.26
CA GLU A 73 5.20 -15.10 7.90
C GLU A 73 5.61 -14.73 6.46
N GLY A 74 4.64 -14.31 5.63
CA GLY A 74 4.85 -13.83 4.27
C GLY A 74 4.98 -12.30 4.23
N GLN A 75 4.05 -11.66 3.51
CA GLN A 75 4.02 -10.22 3.23
C GLN A 75 2.75 -9.53 3.75
N GLY A 76 1.82 -10.25 4.38
CA GLY A 76 0.57 -9.69 4.89
C GLY A 76 0.75 -8.54 5.87
N PHE A 77 1.84 -8.56 6.64
CA PHE A 77 2.15 -7.57 7.69
C PHE A 77 3.41 -6.77 7.36
N CYS A 78 3.75 -6.65 6.09
CA CYS A 78 4.95 -5.98 5.60
C CYS A 78 4.97 -4.46 5.88
N GLN A 79 3.81 -3.79 5.86
CA GLN A 79 3.70 -2.33 6.05
C GLN A 79 4.58 -1.53 5.08
N ALA A 80 4.55 -1.91 3.80
CA ALA A 80 5.33 -1.28 2.75
C ALA A 80 5.16 0.26 2.74
N GLY A 81 6.29 0.97 2.66
CA GLY A 81 6.32 2.42 2.76
C GLY A 81 6.44 2.97 4.18
N PHE A 82 6.69 2.12 5.20
CA PHE A 82 7.14 2.56 6.53
C PHE A 82 8.38 3.45 6.43
N SER A 83 9.30 3.09 5.54
CA SER A 83 10.34 3.97 5.02
C SER A 83 10.45 3.78 3.51
N ALA A 84 10.91 4.80 2.81
CA ALA A 84 11.15 4.78 1.37
C ALA A 84 12.16 5.86 1.00
N ASP A 85 12.86 5.66 -0.11
CA ASP A 85 13.74 6.66 -0.71
C ASP A 85 13.73 6.54 -2.23
N ILE A 86 14.12 7.61 -2.93
CA ILE A 86 14.33 7.62 -4.38
C ILE A 86 15.83 7.73 -4.63
N VAL A 87 16.40 6.74 -5.31
CA VAL A 87 17.84 6.74 -5.65
C VAL A 87 18.11 7.56 -6.91
N LYS A 88 19.32 8.11 -7.03
CA LYS A 88 19.81 8.84 -8.21
C LYS A 88 20.05 7.93 -9.41
#